data_AF-A0A2D4MA56-F1
#
_entry.id   AF-A0A2D4MA56-F1
#
_cell.length_a   1.000
_cell.length_b   1.000
_cell.length_c   1.000
_cell.angle_alpha   90.00
_cell.angle_beta   90.00
_cell.angle_gamma   90.00
#
_symmetry.space_group_name_H-M   'P 1'
#
loop_
_entity.id
_entity.type
_entity.pdbx_description
1 polymer ?
#
loop_
_entity_poly.entity_id
_entity_poly.type
_entity_poly.pdbx_seq_one_letter_code
_entity_poly.pdbx_strand_id
1 'polypeptide(L)'
;MKWYDATNVEMDSLKNLKVYTPTEPPQNKKVIGSRWIYKIKKKPNGESLYKARLVAQGFAQRYPEDYTNTYSPTVRTESVKIALTTATILSLEVLQFDVE
;
A
#
# COMPACT_ATOMS: atom_id res chain seq x y z
N MET A 1 -8.38 -22.43 -5.88
CA MET A 1 -7.64 -22.01 -4.66
C MET A 1 -6.76 -20.80 -4.89
N LYS A 2 -6.00 -20.69 -6.00
CA LYS A 2 -5.03 -19.59 -6.25
C LYS A 2 -5.49 -18.15 -5.95
N TRP A 3 -6.75 -17.79 -6.19
CA TRP A 3 -7.27 -16.46 -5.82
C TRP A 3 -7.59 -16.31 -4.33
N TYR A 4 -8.16 -17.35 -3.71
CA TYR A 4 -8.43 -17.39 -2.28
C TYR A 4 -7.12 -17.31 -1.47
N ASP A 5 -6.09 -18.04 -1.93
CA ASP A 5 -4.77 -18.00 -1.31
C ASP A 5 -4.16 -16.59 -1.41
N ALA A 6 -4.26 -15.95 -2.59
CA ALA A 6 -3.80 -14.57 -2.77
C ALA A 6 -4.56 -13.56 -1.90
N THR A 7 -5.87 -13.77 -1.69
CA THR A 7 -6.69 -12.97 -0.77
C THR A 7 -6.24 -13.14 0.68
N ASN A 8 -5.94 -14.36 1.10
CA ASN A 8 -5.46 -14.62 2.47
C ASN A 8 -4.08 -13.98 2.71
N VAL A 9 -3.17 -14.08 1.74
CA VAL A 9 -1.86 -13.40 1.81
C VAL A 9 -2.01 -11.90 2.05
N GLU A 10 -2.91 -11.23 1.33
CA GLU A 10 -3.18 -9.81 1.55
C GLU A 10 -3.78 -9.56 2.94
N MET A 11 -4.78 -10.34 3.35
CA MET A 11 -5.42 -10.18 4.66
C MET A 11 -4.44 -10.36 5.82
N ASP A 12 -3.51 -11.30 5.70
CA ASP A 12 -2.49 -11.57 6.71
C ASP A 12 -1.42 -10.49 6.72
N SER A 13 -1.01 -9.96 5.56
CA SER A 13 -0.14 -8.77 5.48
C SER A 13 -0.78 -7.58 6.21
N LEU A 14 -2.06 -7.26 5.95
CA LEU A 14 -2.74 -6.14 6.60
C LEU A 14 -2.85 -6.32 8.12
N LYS A 15 -3.04 -7.56 8.61
CA LYS A 15 -3.04 -7.88 10.05
C LYS A 15 -1.65 -7.70 10.66
N ASN A 16 -0.61 -8.20 10.00
CA ASN A 16 0.77 -8.13 10.47
C ASN A 16 1.28 -6.69 10.56
N LEU A 17 0.93 -5.87 9.57
CA LEU A 17 1.26 -4.44 9.54
C LEU A 17 0.38 -3.60 10.47
N LYS A 18 -0.67 -4.18 11.08
CA LYS A 18 -1.61 -3.52 12.00
C LYS A 18 -2.18 -2.21 11.44
N VAL A 19 -2.46 -2.19 10.13
CA VAL A 19 -2.89 -0.97 9.42
C VAL A 19 -4.36 -0.62 9.61
N TYR A 20 -5.16 -1.52 10.19
CA TYR A 20 -6.57 -1.28 10.49
C TYR A 20 -6.97 -1.96 11.81
N THR A 21 -7.99 -1.40 12.45
CA THR A 21 -8.69 -2.02 13.57
C THR A 21 -10.16 -2.14 13.20
N PRO A 22 -10.77 -3.34 13.27
CA PRO A 22 -12.22 -3.48 13.12
C PRO A 22 -12.94 -2.61 14.14
N THR A 23 -13.81 -1.72 13.67
CA THR A 23 -14.61 -0.82 14.52
C THR A 23 -16.03 -0.76 13.99
N GLU A 24 -16.97 -0.44 14.88
CA GLU A 24 -18.32 -0.09 14.45
C GLU A 24 -18.32 1.18 13.60
N PRO A 25 -19.22 1.26 12.60
CA PRO A 25 -19.32 2.45 11.77
C PRO A 25 -19.76 3.66 12.60
N PRO A 26 -19.09 4.82 12.46
CA PRO A 26 -19.44 6.01 13.23
C PRO A 26 -20.87 6.48 12.92
N GLN A 27 -21.58 6.90 13.95
CA GLN A 27 -22.94 7.44 13.81
C GLN A 27 -22.93 8.66 12.89
N ASN A 28 -23.86 8.69 11.93
CA ASN A 28 -24.02 9.77 10.95
C ASN A 28 -22.86 9.99 9.96
N LYS A 29 -21.92 9.03 9.84
CA LYS A 29 -20.89 9.07 8.80
C LYS A 29 -21.15 8.02 7.72
N LYS A 30 -20.87 8.39 6.47
CA LYS A 30 -20.94 7.45 5.35
C LYS A 30 -19.68 6.58 5.37
N VAL A 31 -19.86 5.27 5.51
CA VAL A 31 -18.75 4.30 5.41
C VAL A 31 -18.27 4.22 3.97
N ILE A 32 -16.97 4.33 3.76
CA ILE A 32 -16.34 4.09 2.46
C ILE A 32 -16.24 2.59 2.25
N GLY A 33 -16.82 2.10 1.16
CA GLY A 33 -16.72 0.69 0.79
C GLY A 33 -15.31 0.28 0.37
N SER A 34 -15.05 -1.02 0.35
CA SER A 34 -13.82 -1.59 -0.17
C SER A 34 -14.12 -2.55 -1.32
N ARG A 35 -13.13 -2.81 -2.16
CA ARG A 35 -13.22 -3.79 -3.24
C ARG A 35 -11.93 -4.58 -3.38
N TRP A 36 -12.06 -5.80 -3.89
CA TRP A 36 -10.92 -6.59 -4.29
C TRP A 36 -10.47 -6.23 -5.70
N ILE A 37 -9.15 -6.12 -5.89
CA ILE A 37 -8.48 -6.00 -7.17
C ILE A 37 -7.64 -7.24 -7.38
N TYR A 38 -7.90 -7.94 -8.49
CA TYR A 38 -7.23 -9.18 -8.85
C TYR A 38 -6.35 -8.95 -10.08
N LYS A 39 -5.11 -9.41 -10.03
CA LYS A 39 -4.17 -9.33 -11.15
C LYS A 39 -3.28 -10.55 -11.21
N ILE A 40 -3.13 -11.12 -12.40
CA ILE A 40 -2.12 -12.14 -12.67
C ILE A 40 -0.85 -11.42 -13.13
N LYS A 41 0.27 -11.68 -12.44
CA LYS A 41 1.60 -11.22 -12.82
C LYS A 41 2.42 -12.41 -13.34
N LYS A 42 3.34 -12.15 -14.26
CA LYS A 42 4.35 -13.14 -14.65
C LYS A 42 5.59 -12.91 -13.80
N LYS A 43 6.09 -13.97 -13.18
CA LYS A 43 7.39 -13.98 -12.51
C LYS A 43 8.52 -14.00 -13.55
N PRO A 44 9.76 -13.62 -13.18
CA PRO A 44 10.92 -13.69 -14.08
C PRO A 44 11.17 -15.10 -14.65
N ASN A 45 10.84 -16.15 -13.89
CA ASN A 45 10.94 -17.54 -14.31
C ASN A 45 9.77 -17.99 -15.23
N GLY A 46 8.87 -17.10 -15.61
CA GLY A 46 7.72 -17.38 -16.50
C GLY A 46 6.46 -17.87 -15.79
N GLU A 47 6.51 -18.19 -14.49
CA GLU A 47 5.34 -18.65 -13.74
C GLU A 47 4.30 -17.54 -13.54
N SER A 48 3.02 -17.92 -13.50
CA SER A 48 1.92 -17.00 -13.19
C SER A 48 1.73 -16.86 -11.68
N LEU A 49 1.92 -15.66 -11.16
CA LEU A 49 1.64 -15.26 -9.79
C LEU A 49 0.28 -14.56 -9.71
N TYR A 50 -0.58 -15.05 -8.82
CA TYR A 50 -1.89 -14.46 -8.55
C TYR A 50 -1.74 -13.42 -7.44
N LYS A 51 -2.15 -12.18 -7.69
CA LYS A 51 -2.08 -11.08 -6.73
C LYS A 51 -3.47 -10.52 -6.49
N ALA A 52 -3.90 -10.50 -5.23
CA ALA A 52 -5.10 -9.83 -4.76
C ALA A 52 -4.71 -8.61 -3.92
N ARG A 53 -5.50 -7.53 -4.00
CA ARG A 53 -5.35 -6.34 -3.17
C ARG A 53 -6.71 -5.85 -2.71
N LEU A 54 -6.83 -5.54 -1.43
CA LEU A 54 -8.02 -4.90 -0.87
C LEU A 54 -7.84 -3.39 -0.92
N VAL A 55 -8.71 -2.68 -1.64
CA VAL A 55 -8.59 -1.23 -1.82
C VAL A 55 -9.87 -0.52 -1.40
N ALA A 56 -9.73 0.64 -0.78
CA ALA A 56 -10.86 1.52 -0.51
C ALA A 56 -11.42 2.08 -1.82
N GLN A 57 -12.74 2.30 -1.86
CA GLN A 57 -13.40 2.97 -2.97
C GLN A 57 -13.17 4.48 -2.87
N GLY A 58 -11.96 4.94 -3.17
CA GLY A 58 -11.55 6.35 -3.03
C GLY A 58 -12.44 7.35 -3.77
N PHE A 59 -13.09 6.95 -4.87
CA PHE A 59 -14.06 7.81 -5.57
C PHE A 59 -15.31 8.16 -4.73
N ALA A 60 -15.55 7.45 -3.62
CA ALA A 60 -16.64 7.74 -2.69
C ALA A 60 -16.23 8.74 -1.59
N GLN A 61 -14.95 9.13 -1.52
CA GLN A 61 -14.43 10.10 -0.55
C GLN A 61 -14.89 11.52 -0.88
N ARG A 62 -15.21 12.31 0.16
CA ARG A 62 -15.67 13.70 0.07
C ARG A 62 -14.72 14.66 0.77
N TYR A 63 -14.50 15.81 0.14
CA TYR A 63 -13.74 16.91 0.74
C TYR A 63 -14.68 17.81 1.54
N PRO A 64 -14.30 18.27 2.75
CA PRO A 64 -13.03 18.08 3.47
C PRO A 64 -12.98 16.88 4.44
N GLU A 65 -14.07 16.13 4.57
CA GLU A 65 -14.29 15.13 5.63
C GLU A 65 -13.33 13.92 5.55
N ASP A 66 -13.08 13.40 4.34
CA ASP A 66 -12.32 12.16 4.14
C ASP A 66 -10.85 12.40 3.73
N TYR A 67 -10.56 13.55 3.09
CA TYR A 67 -9.22 13.83 2.55
C TYR A 67 -8.25 14.48 3.56
N THR A 68 -8.74 15.05 4.66
CA THR A 68 -7.90 15.82 5.61
C THR A 68 -7.11 14.93 6.57
N ASN A 69 -7.50 13.67 6.76
CA ASN A 69 -6.88 12.76 7.71
C ASN A 69 -5.93 11.73 7.07
N THR A 70 -5.81 11.70 5.74
CA THR A 70 -5.00 10.69 5.04
C THR A 70 -3.70 11.30 4.54
N TYR A 71 -2.74 11.54 5.44
CA TYR A 71 -1.38 11.91 5.05
C TYR A 71 -0.53 10.65 4.87
N SER A 72 -0.36 10.22 3.61
CA SER A 72 0.74 9.31 3.28
C SER A 72 2.01 10.15 3.18
N PRO A 73 3.09 9.85 3.93
CA PRO A 73 4.36 10.55 3.78
C PRO A 73 4.98 10.20 2.43
N THR A 74 4.67 10.97 1.40
CA THR A 74 5.31 10.83 0.09
C THR A 74 6.66 11.52 0.16
N VAL A 75 7.74 10.75 -0.02
CA VAL A 75 9.08 11.32 -0.13
C VAL A 75 9.16 12.25 -1.35
N ARG A 76 9.78 13.41 -1.18
CA ARG A 76 10.08 14.31 -2.29
C ARG A 76 11.27 13.78 -3.08
N THR A 77 11.17 13.76 -4.41
CA THR A 77 12.26 13.30 -5.29
C THR A 77 13.54 14.10 -5.07
N GLU A 78 13.42 15.39 -4.76
CA GLU A 78 14.53 16.28 -4.44
C GLU A 78 15.30 15.79 -3.21
N SER A 79 14.58 15.38 -2.15
CA SER A 79 15.19 14.85 -0.93
C SER A 79 15.97 13.55 -1.20
N VAL A 80 15.41 12.66 -2.03
CA VAL A 80 16.10 11.41 -2.44
C VAL A 80 17.38 11.72 -3.22
N LYS A 81 17.31 12.67 -4.18
CA LYS A 81 18.49 13.08 -4.97
C LYS A 81 19.58 13.68 -4.10
N ILE A 82 19.23 14.52 -3.13
CA ILE A 82 20.20 15.10 -2.19
C ILE A 82 20.88 13.98 -1.41
N ALA A 83 20.11 13.05 -0.83
CA ALA A 83 20.66 11.93 -0.06
C ALA A 83 21.62 11.06 -0.89
N LEU A 84 21.25 10.70 -2.11
CA LEU A 84 22.11 9.93 -3.03
C LEU A 84 23.35 10.71 -3.44
N THR A 85 23.23 12.02 -3.72
CA THR A 85 24.37 12.87 -4.09
C THR A 85 25.37 12.96 -2.93
N THR A 86 24.89 13.14 -1.70
CA THR A 86 25.72 13.14 -0.50
C THR A 86 26.41 11.79 -0.29
N ALA A 87 25.71 10.67 -0.48
CA ALA A 87 26.31 9.34 -0.39
C ALA A 87 27.47 9.17 -1.38
N THR A 88 27.30 9.61 -2.64
CA THR A 88 28.36 9.58 -3.66
C THR A 88 29.57 10.44 -3.26
N ILE A 89 29.34 11.68 -2.80
CA ILE A 89 30.43 12.59 -2.38
C ILE A 89 31.24 11.99 -1.23
N LEU A 90 30.56 11.31 -0.31
CA LEU A 90 31.17 10.69 0.87
C LEU A 90 31.66 9.26 0.62
N SER A 91 31.55 8.74 -0.62
CA SER A 91 31.89 7.36 -0.98
C SER A 91 31.21 6.31 -0.09
N LEU A 92 29.94 6.55 0.26
CA LEU A 92 29.13 5.65 1.07
C LEU A 92 28.41 4.61 0.19
N GLU A 93 28.25 3.40 0.73
CA GLU A 93 27.43 2.37 0.11
C GLU A 93 25.94 2.67 0.33
N VAL A 94 25.14 2.53 -0.73
CA VAL A 94 23.69 2.73 -0.68
C VAL A 94 23.00 1.37 -0.80
N LEU A 95 22.23 1.02 0.21
CA LEU A 95 21.40 -0.18 0.23
C LEU A 95 19.93 0.21 0.05
N GLN A 96 19.24 -0.46 -0.86
CA GLN A 96 17.79 -0.33 -1.05
C GLN A 96 17.09 -1.52 -0.41
N PHE A 97 16.19 -1.23 0.52
CA PHE A 97 15.29 -2.23 1.10
C PHE A 97 13.87 -1.94 0.61
N ASP A 98 13.27 -2.91 -0.05
CA ASP A 98 11.84 -2.89 -0.33
C ASP A 98 11.11 -3.49 0.89
N VAL A 99 10.04 -2.84 1.30
CA VAL A 99 9.21 -3.31 2.43
C VAL A 99 7.95 -3.90 1.84
N GLU A 100 7.76 -5.22 2.01
CA GLU A 100 6.55 -5.92 1.54
C GLU A 100 5.28 -5.55 2.32
#